data_AF-A0AAV6FT55-F1
#
_entry.id   AF-A0AAV6FT55-F1
#
_cell.length_a   1.000
_cell.length_b   1.000
_cell.length_c   1.000
_cell.angle_alpha   90.00
_cell.angle_beta   90.00
_cell.angle_gamma   90.00
#
_symmetry.space_group_name_H-M   'P 1'
#
loop_
_entity.id
_entity.type
_entity.pdbx_description
1 polymer ?
#
loop_
_entity_poly.entity_id
_entity_poly.type
_entity_poly.pdbx_seq_one_letter_code
_entity_poly.pdbx_strand_id
1 'polypeptide(L)'
;MKLEPEMGNMSEWREADFAHHCTYIVHDQPSDPAFGVPRAMTSIPRNLTFEYSPDNEVTGVFSKEYIPQGTRFGPLQGDIYTKDNVPSQANRKYFWRVSLS
;
A
#
# COMPACT_ATOMS: atom_id res chain seq x y z
N MET A 1 -9.78 -2.83 -30.63
CA MET A 1 -8.46 -2.23 -30.33
C MET A 1 -8.54 -1.57 -28.97
N LYS A 2 -7.60 -1.86 -28.08
CA LYS A 2 -7.28 -1.00 -26.94
C LYS A 2 -5.75 -1.01 -26.87
N LEU A 3 -5.12 0.04 -27.41
CA LEU A 3 -3.70 0.27 -27.16
C LEU A 3 -3.62 0.61 -25.67
N GLU A 4 -3.21 -0.36 -24.86
CA GLU A 4 -2.58 0.02 -23.60
C GLU A 4 -1.27 0.71 -24.01
N PRO A 5 -1.00 1.93 -23.54
CA PRO A 5 0.30 2.52 -23.80
C PRO A 5 1.30 1.54 -23.19
N GLU A 6 2.24 1.03 -24.00
CA GLU A 6 3.35 0.27 -23.46
C GLU A 6 4.09 1.21 -22.50
N MET A 7 3.76 1.13 -21.22
CA MET A 7 4.55 1.71 -20.17
C MET A 7 5.90 1.01 -20.31
N GLY A 8 6.85 1.72 -20.91
CA GLY A 8 8.20 1.23 -21.14
C GLY A 8 8.80 0.69 -19.85
N ASN A 9 9.89 -0.05 -19.98
CA ASN A 9 10.53 -0.75 -18.87
C ASN A 9 10.65 0.14 -17.61
N MET A 10 9.81 -0.13 -16.60
CA MET A 10 9.73 0.66 -15.37
C MET A 10 10.91 0.40 -14.42
N SER A 11 11.81 -0.53 -14.76
CA SER A 11 12.94 -0.90 -13.89
C SER A 11 13.94 0.24 -13.69
N GLU A 12 13.95 1.24 -14.58
CA GLU A 12 14.84 2.41 -14.53
C GLU A 12 14.16 3.68 -14.00
N TRP A 13 12.87 3.61 -13.67
CA TRP A 13 12.10 4.77 -13.22
C TRP A 13 12.52 5.22 -11.82
N ARG A 14 12.59 6.54 -11.63
CA ARG A 14 12.75 7.17 -10.33
C ARG A 14 11.39 7.42 -9.68
N GLU A 15 11.39 7.79 -8.41
CA GLU A 15 10.15 8.08 -7.65
C GLU A 15 9.28 9.15 -8.35
N ALA A 16 9.91 10.20 -8.89
CA ALA A 16 9.23 11.24 -9.65
C ALA A 16 8.60 10.70 -10.94
N ASP A 17 9.25 9.74 -11.61
CA ASP A 17 8.71 9.11 -12.82
C ASP A 17 7.47 8.28 -12.48
N PHE A 18 7.50 7.49 -11.39
CA PHE A 18 6.31 6.77 -10.92
C PHE A 18 5.16 7.71 -10.54
N ALA A 19 5.46 8.85 -9.91
CA ALA A 19 4.45 9.84 -9.54
C ALA A 19 3.82 10.53 -10.76
N HIS A 20 4.63 10.83 -11.79
CA HIS A 20 4.18 11.51 -13.00
C HIS A 20 3.44 10.59 -13.97
N HIS A 21 3.89 9.35 -14.11
CA HIS A 21 3.40 8.41 -15.12
C HIS A 21 2.38 7.39 -14.58
N CYS A 22 1.89 7.52 -13.34
CA CYS A 22 0.83 6.64 -12.85
C CYS A 22 -0.48 6.89 -13.61
N THR A 23 -1.10 5.83 -14.12
CA THR A 23 -2.33 5.91 -14.93
C THR A 23 -3.57 5.80 -14.06
N TYR A 24 -3.50 5.00 -12.99
CA TYR A 24 -4.62 4.74 -12.09
C TYR A 24 -4.21 4.99 -10.64
N ILE A 25 -5.10 5.60 -9.87
CA ILE A 25 -4.91 5.81 -8.43
C ILE A 25 -6.04 5.11 -7.71
N VAL A 26 -5.70 4.16 -6.84
CA VAL A 26 -6.64 3.44 -5.99
C VAL A 26 -6.49 3.95 -4.57
N HIS A 27 -7.56 4.56 -4.07
CA HIS A 27 -7.64 5.04 -2.70
C HIS A 27 -8.10 3.94 -1.74
N ASP A 28 -7.62 4.01 -0.49
CA ASP A 28 -8.11 3.20 0.62
C ASP A 28 -9.63 3.33 0.78
N GLN A 29 -10.27 2.26 1.26
CA GLN A 29 -11.65 2.37 1.73
C GLN A 29 -11.72 3.24 2.99
N PRO A 30 -12.79 4.05 3.16
CA PRO A 30 -13.04 4.74 4.41
C PRO A 30 -13.10 3.75 5.57
N SER A 31 -12.40 4.06 6.65
CA SER A 31 -12.43 3.30 7.89
C SER A 31 -12.97 4.18 8.99
N ASP A 32 -14.01 3.72 9.68
CA ASP A 32 -14.53 4.39 10.87
C ASP A 32 -14.03 3.67 12.13
N PRO A 33 -13.24 4.35 12.99
CA PRO A 33 -12.76 3.78 14.25
C PRO A 33 -13.88 3.31 15.19
N ALA A 34 -15.10 3.82 15.05
CA ALA A 34 -16.23 3.47 15.92
C ALA A 34 -16.64 1.99 15.82
N PHE A 35 -16.29 1.30 14.71
CA PHE A 35 -16.65 -0.11 14.52
C PHE A 35 -15.78 -1.09 15.33
N GLY A 36 -14.71 -0.64 15.98
CA GLY A 36 -13.85 -1.51 16.80
C GLY A 36 -13.02 -2.51 15.99
N VAL A 37 -12.97 -2.39 14.66
CA VAL A 37 -12.13 -3.19 13.77
C VAL A 37 -10.88 -2.37 13.41
N PRO A 38 -9.67 -2.96 13.41
CA PRO A 38 -8.46 -2.23 13.06
C PRO A 38 -8.54 -1.61 11.66
N ARG A 39 -8.12 -0.34 11.54
CA ARG A 39 -8.06 0.38 10.26
C ARG A 39 -7.33 -0.42 9.17
N ALA A 40 -6.25 -1.11 9.54
CA ALA A 40 -5.47 -1.92 8.62
C ALA A 40 -6.27 -3.03 7.92
N MET A 41 -7.37 -3.50 8.52
CA MET A 41 -8.27 -4.50 7.92
C MET A 41 -9.40 -3.86 7.12
N THR A 42 -9.89 -2.69 7.53
CA THR A 42 -11.05 -2.03 6.91
C THR A 42 -10.68 -1.11 5.76
N SER A 43 -9.44 -0.62 5.70
CA SER A 43 -8.99 0.30 4.65
C SER A 43 -8.64 -0.38 3.32
N ILE A 44 -8.71 -1.72 3.26
CA ILE A 44 -8.34 -2.49 2.06
C ILE A 44 -9.22 -2.10 0.85
N PRO A 45 -8.62 -1.68 -0.28
CA PRO A 45 -9.35 -1.41 -1.52
C PRO A 45 -10.19 -2.58 -2.02
N ARG A 46 -11.34 -2.30 -2.66
CA ARG A 46 -12.32 -3.32 -3.09
C ARG A 46 -11.79 -4.33 -4.11
N ASN A 47 -10.74 -3.97 -4.83
CA ASN A 47 -10.04 -4.81 -5.80
C ASN A 47 -9.03 -5.77 -5.15
N LEU A 48 -8.86 -5.71 -3.83
CA LEU A 48 -7.96 -6.54 -3.05
C LEU A 48 -8.72 -7.36 -1.99
N THR A 49 -8.12 -8.44 -1.53
CA THR A 49 -8.57 -9.27 -0.41
C THR A 49 -7.39 -9.71 0.44
N PHE A 50 -7.65 -10.06 1.70
CA PHE A 50 -6.65 -10.73 2.54
C PHE A 50 -6.64 -12.23 2.28
N GLU A 51 -5.45 -12.82 2.42
CA GLU A 51 -5.26 -14.24 2.65
C GLU A 51 -5.09 -14.48 4.15
N TYR A 52 -5.64 -15.60 4.63
CA TYR A 52 -5.62 -15.98 6.03
C TYR A 52 -4.95 -17.33 6.22
N SER A 53 -4.19 -17.47 7.30
CA SER A 53 -3.68 -18.75 7.78
C SER A 53 -4.81 -19.63 8.35
N PRO A 54 -4.56 -20.92 8.62
CA PRO A 54 -5.51 -21.78 9.34
C PRO A 54 -5.90 -21.23 10.73
N ASP A 55 -5.02 -20.44 11.34
CA ASP A 55 -5.24 -19.78 12.65
C ASP A 55 -5.97 -18.43 12.51
N ASN A 56 -6.48 -18.12 11.30
CA ASN A 56 -7.21 -16.89 10.98
C ASN A 56 -6.37 -15.60 11.11
N GLU A 57 -5.05 -15.69 10.94
CA GLU A 57 -4.16 -14.54 10.85
C GLU A 57 -3.98 -14.09 9.41
N VAL A 58 -3.96 -12.77 9.16
CA VAL A 58 -3.68 -12.22 7.82
C VAL A 58 -2.22 -12.50 7.44
N THR A 59 -1.99 -13.26 6.37
CA THR A 59 -0.65 -13.62 5.87
C THR A 59 -0.24 -12.82 4.65
N GLY A 60 -1.19 -12.29 3.89
CA GLY A 60 -0.92 -11.59 2.63
C GLY A 60 -2.13 -10.83 2.08
N VAL A 61 -1.90 -10.16 0.94
CA VAL A 61 -2.90 -9.41 0.19
C VAL A 61 -2.90 -9.90 -1.26
N PHE A 62 -4.09 -10.20 -1.79
CA PHE A 62 -4.28 -10.76 -3.12
C PHE A 62 -5.24 -9.91 -3.94
N SER A 63 -5.03 -9.89 -5.26
CA SER A 63 -5.94 -9.24 -6.19
C SER A 63 -7.23 -10.06 -6.37
N LYS A 64 -8.38 -9.40 -6.27
CA LYS A 64 -9.70 -10.00 -6.60
C LYS A 64 -10.03 -9.91 -8.10
N GLU A 65 -9.39 -8.97 -8.78
CA GLU A 65 -9.58 -8.69 -10.20
C GLU A 65 -8.26 -8.24 -10.82
N TYR A 66 -8.23 -8.13 -12.16
CA TYR A 66 -7.07 -7.63 -12.87
C TYR A 66 -6.72 -6.20 -12.42
N ILE A 67 -5.46 -5.99 -12.01
CA ILE A 67 -4.93 -4.67 -11.66
C ILE A 67 -4.09 -4.19 -12.84
N PRO A 68 -4.51 -3.12 -13.55
CA PRO A 68 -3.74 -2.60 -14.67
C PRO A 68 -2.34 -2.13 -14.26
N GLN A 69 -1.38 -2.25 -15.19
CA GLN A 69 -0.06 -1.66 -15.03
C GLN A 69 -0.17 -0.15 -14.79
N GLY A 70 0.69 0.41 -13.92
CA GLY A 70 0.64 1.83 -13.56
C GLY A 70 -0.41 2.20 -12.51
N THR A 71 -0.98 1.21 -11.82
CA THR A 71 -1.87 1.44 -10.68
C THR A 71 -1.06 1.79 -9.42
N ARG A 72 -1.37 2.94 -8.82
CA ARG A 72 -0.81 3.41 -7.56
C ARG A 72 -1.76 3.14 -6.40
N PHE A 73 -1.24 2.52 -5.34
CA PHE A 73 -1.91 2.33 -4.05
C PHE A 73 -1.27 3.20 -2.96
N GLY A 74 -2.02 3.48 -1.89
CA GLY A 74 -1.54 4.23 -0.73
C GLY A 74 -2.01 5.69 -0.70
N PRO A 75 -1.33 6.56 0.07
CA PRO A 75 -0.01 6.37 0.68
C PRO A 75 -0.01 5.40 1.87
N LEU A 76 1.18 4.87 2.22
CA LEU A 76 1.36 4.08 3.44
C LEU A 76 0.94 4.90 4.67
N GLN A 77 0.21 4.26 5.57
CA GLN A 77 -0.23 4.85 6.84
C GLN A 77 0.34 4.05 8.01
N GLY A 78 0.74 4.74 9.07
CA GLY A 78 1.29 4.16 10.29
C GLY A 78 1.79 5.22 11.25
N ASP A 79 2.33 4.79 12.39
CA ASP A 79 2.94 5.69 13.36
C ASP A 79 4.26 6.26 12.81
N ILE A 80 4.47 7.57 13.02
CA ILE A 80 5.66 8.27 12.56
C ILE A 80 6.61 8.48 13.74
N TYR A 81 7.84 7.98 13.60
CA TYR A 81 8.90 8.18 14.58
C TYR A 81 10.08 8.93 13.96
N THR A 82 10.56 9.96 14.66
CA THR A 82 11.90 10.50 14.39
C THR A 82 12.96 9.57 14.99
N LYS A 83 14.22 9.72 14.57
CA LYS A 83 15.34 8.88 15.02
C LYS A 83 15.42 8.75 16.54
N ASP A 84 15.19 9.84 17.25
CA ASP A 84 15.34 9.90 18.71
C ASP A 84 14.08 9.46 19.46
N ASN A 85 12.95 9.30 18.75
CA ASN A 85 11.64 8.98 19.34
C ASN A 85 11.16 7.56 19.01
N VAL A 86 12.03 6.69 18.50
CA VAL A 86 11.68 5.28 18.31
C VAL A 86 11.66 4.58 19.68
N PRO A 87 10.54 3.96 20.09
CA PRO A 87 10.49 3.21 21.34
C PRO A 87 11.55 2.10 21.36
N SER A 88 12.20 1.90 22.50
CA SER A 88 13.28 0.91 22.64
C SER A 88 12.82 -0.53 22.37
N GLN A 89 11.54 -0.83 22.65
CA GLN A 89 10.89 -2.12 22.41
C GLN A 89 10.13 -2.19 21.08
N ALA A 90 10.29 -1.21 20.19
CA ALA A 90 9.56 -1.19 18.93
C ALA A 90 9.96 -2.35 18.02
N ASN A 91 8.97 -3.10 17.54
CA ASN A 91 9.20 -4.09 16.50
C ASN A 91 9.44 -3.38 15.15
N ARG A 92 10.68 -3.45 14.67
CA ARG A 92 11.10 -2.78 13.42
C ARG A 92 10.72 -3.53 12.14
N LYS A 93 10.04 -4.67 12.23
CA LYS A 93 9.61 -5.48 11.07
C LYS A 93 8.77 -4.68 10.06
N TYR A 94 7.99 -3.70 10.52
CA TYR A 94 7.06 -2.91 9.70
C TYR A 94 7.50 -1.46 9.49
N PHE A 95 8.77 -1.13 9.76
CA PHE A 95 9.29 0.23 9.64
C PHE A 95 9.62 0.55 8.18
N TRP A 96 9.15 1.71 7.73
CA TRP A 96 9.54 2.32 6.46
C TRP A 96 10.32 3.61 6.73
N ARG A 97 11.48 3.78 6.08
CA ARG A 97 12.30 4.99 6.23
C ARG A 97 11.84 6.04 5.22
N VAL A 98 11.56 7.24 5.70
CA VAL A 98 11.27 8.39 4.85
C VAL A 98 12.51 9.28 4.83
N SER A 99 12.97 9.61 3.63
CA SER A 99 14.04 10.60 3.43
C SER A 99 13.43 11.83 2.78
N LEU A 100 13.82 13.01 3.23
CA LEU A 100 13.54 14.25 2.51
C LEU A 100 14.64 14.42 1.47
N SER A 101 14.27 14.49 0.19
CA SER A 101 15.16 14.77 -0.93
C SER A 101 15.31 16.27 -1.20
#